data_AF-A0A7Y2ASC7-F1
#
_entry.id   AF-A0A7Y2ASC7-F1
#
_cell.length_a   1.000
_cell.length_b   1.000
_cell.length_c   1.000
_cell.angle_alpha   90.00
_cell.angle_beta   90.00
_cell.angle_gamma   90.00
#
_symmetry.space_group_name_H-M   'P 1'
#
loop_
_entity.id
_entity.type
_entity.pdbx_description
1 polymer ?
#
loop_
_entity_poly.entity_id
_entity_poly.type
_entity_poly.pdbx_seq_one_letter_code
_entity_poly.pdbx_strand_id
1 'polypeptide(L)'
;MKERVVAVDIFRGLTIVLMILVNTPGTWSAVYPPLLHADWHGYTPTDLVFPFFLFIVGTSIVFAYQHKTPNRATHRKIIVRTLKLLGLGLFLGAFMIEFPFIKNFESIRFPGVLQRIGVVFFFASLLFLHCNWRVLIGICIAILLGYWIWLGFIPLNGEAPTFDRAPNNWANYIDLNLLGTHMYKDDYDPEGILSSLPSIATALL
;
A
#
# COMPACT_ATOMS: atom_id res chain seq x y z
N MET A 1 1.31 -3.47 -32.94
CA MET A 1 0.92 -4.05 -31.64
C MET A 1 1.87 -3.52 -30.59
N LYS A 2 1.40 -3.02 -29.44
CA LYS A 2 2.31 -2.75 -28.32
C LYS A 2 2.89 -4.08 -27.89
N GLU A 3 4.22 -4.24 -27.98
CA GLU A 3 4.89 -5.43 -27.46
C GLU A 3 4.61 -5.53 -25.95
N ARG A 4 4.13 -6.69 -25.53
CA ARG A 4 3.93 -6.97 -24.11
C ARG A 4 5.27 -7.32 -23.49
N VAL A 5 5.55 -6.75 -22.34
CA VAL A 5 6.75 -7.09 -21.56
C VAL A 5 6.46 -8.38 -20.80
N VAL A 6 6.88 -9.51 -21.36
CA VAL A 6 6.61 -10.86 -20.82
C VAL A 6 7.08 -10.99 -19.37
N ALA A 7 8.24 -10.44 -19.03
CA ALA A 7 8.78 -10.46 -17.67
C ALA A 7 7.82 -9.82 -16.63
N VAL A 8 7.19 -8.69 -16.98
CA VAL A 8 6.22 -8.00 -16.09
C VAL A 8 4.95 -8.83 -15.91
N ASP A 9 4.48 -9.47 -16.99
CA ASP A 9 3.29 -10.32 -16.93
C ASP A 9 3.54 -11.60 -16.12
N ILE A 10 4.70 -12.24 -16.27
CA ILE A 10 5.12 -13.40 -15.45
C ILE A 10 5.23 -12.98 -13.98
N PHE A 11 5.91 -11.87 -13.69
CA PHE A 11 6.10 -11.41 -12.32
C PHE A 11 4.76 -11.08 -11.63
N ARG A 12 3.83 -10.46 -12.37
CA ARG A 12 2.46 -10.22 -11.89
C ARG A 12 1.72 -11.52 -11.61
N GLY A 13 1.78 -12.49 -12.52
CA GLY A 13 1.17 -13.81 -12.35
C GLY A 13 1.70 -14.53 -11.11
N LEU A 14 3.03 -14.55 -10.94
CA LEU A 14 3.68 -15.17 -9.78
C LEU A 14 3.27 -14.49 -8.47
N THR A 15 3.22 -13.16 -8.46
CA THR A 15 2.79 -12.39 -7.26
C THR A 15 1.34 -12.71 -6.89
N ILE A 16 0.44 -12.86 -7.87
CA ILE A 16 -0.96 -13.26 -7.62
C ILE A 16 -1.02 -14.70 -7.09
N VAL A 17 -0.28 -15.63 -7.68
CA VAL A 17 -0.23 -17.03 -7.20
C VAL A 17 0.26 -17.08 -5.77
N LEU A 18 1.34 -16.36 -5.45
CA LEU A 18 1.87 -16.28 -4.09
C LEU A 18 0.84 -15.66 -3.13
N MET A 19 0.16 -14.58 -3.53
CA MET A 19 -0.91 -13.96 -2.74
C MET A 19 -2.05 -14.95 -2.41
N ILE A 20 -2.48 -15.75 -3.39
CA ILE A 20 -3.53 -16.77 -3.19
C ILE A 20 -3.01 -17.84 -2.22
N LEU A 21 -1.77 -18.31 -2.42
CA LEU A 21 -1.17 -19.35 -1.59
C LEU A 21 -1.10 -18.96 -0.11
N VAL A 22 -0.69 -17.73 0.19
CA VAL A 22 -0.51 -17.25 1.57
C VAL A 22 -1.84 -16.84 2.23
N ASN A 23 -2.80 -16.34 1.45
CA ASN A 23 -4.12 -15.94 1.97
C ASN A 23 -5.10 -17.11 2.09
N THR A 24 -4.82 -18.24 1.46
CA THR A 24 -5.72 -19.41 1.44
C THR A 24 -4.94 -20.69 1.70
N PRO A 25 -4.40 -20.89 2.92
CA PRO A 25 -3.64 -22.09 3.26
C PRO A 25 -4.52 -23.35 3.45
N GLY A 26 -5.85 -23.23 3.30
CA GLY A 26 -6.82 -24.29 3.59
C GLY A 26 -7.07 -24.47 5.09
N THR A 27 -6.02 -24.69 5.88
CA THR A 27 -6.08 -24.69 7.36
C THR A 27 -5.00 -23.80 7.96
N TRP A 28 -5.39 -22.95 8.92
CA TRP A 28 -4.46 -22.10 9.68
C TRP A 28 -3.65 -22.88 10.73
N SER A 29 -4.05 -24.13 11.05
CA SER A 29 -3.35 -24.96 12.04
C SER A 29 -2.10 -25.67 11.50
N ALA A 30 -1.91 -25.72 10.18
CA ALA A 30 -0.82 -26.45 9.54
C ALA A 30 -0.30 -25.67 8.32
N VAL A 31 0.18 -24.45 8.56
CA VAL A 31 0.81 -23.60 7.53
C VAL A 31 2.33 -23.78 7.59
N TYR A 32 2.98 -23.91 6.43
CA TYR A 32 4.43 -23.92 6.36
C TYR A 32 4.99 -22.58 6.90
N PRO A 33 6.00 -22.58 7.80
CA PRO A 33 6.48 -21.36 8.43
C PRO A 33 6.84 -20.21 7.47
N PRO A 34 7.46 -20.45 6.28
CA PRO A 34 7.75 -19.38 5.33
C PRO A 34 6.52 -18.72 4.69
N LEU A 35 5.34 -19.34 4.79
CA LEU A 35 4.08 -18.81 4.26
C LEU A 35 3.28 -18.01 5.32
N LEU A 36 3.75 -17.98 6.56
CA LEU A 36 3.19 -17.12 7.60
C LEU A 36 3.85 -15.74 7.56
N HIS A 37 3.12 -14.72 8.02
CA HIS A 37 3.69 -13.41 8.30
C HIS A 37 4.69 -13.50 9.46
N ALA A 38 5.71 -12.64 9.45
CA ALA A 38 6.48 -12.40 10.68
C ALA A 38 5.56 -11.83 11.77
N ASP A 39 5.81 -12.17 13.04
CA ASP A 39 4.95 -11.74 14.15
C ASP A 39 4.90 -10.22 14.30
N TRP A 40 6.05 -9.56 14.13
CA TRP A 40 6.17 -8.10 14.08
C TRP A 40 7.48 -7.67 13.43
N HIS A 41 8.60 -8.08 14.04
CA HIS A 41 9.94 -7.87 13.50
C HIS A 41 10.37 -9.07 12.68
N GLY A 42 10.99 -8.80 11.54
CA GLY A 42 11.44 -9.82 10.59
C GLY A 42 10.82 -9.61 9.22
N TYR A 43 11.10 -10.54 8.32
CA TYR A 43 10.43 -10.59 7.02
C TYR A 43 10.35 -12.05 6.57
N THR A 44 9.19 -12.43 6.04
CA THR A 44 8.98 -13.71 5.37
C THR A 44 8.63 -13.49 3.90
N PRO A 45 8.66 -14.54 3.05
CA PRO A 45 8.17 -14.43 1.68
C PRO A 45 6.75 -13.85 1.55
N THR A 46 5.88 -14.08 2.53
CA THR A 46 4.51 -13.55 2.56
C THR A 46 4.49 -12.02 2.64
N ASP A 47 5.41 -11.43 3.40
CA ASP A 47 5.48 -9.98 3.59
C ASP A 47 5.92 -9.22 2.32
N LEU A 48 6.52 -9.93 1.35
CA LEU A 48 6.97 -9.35 0.08
C LEU A 48 5.86 -9.24 -0.98
N VAL A 49 4.73 -9.93 -0.79
CA VAL A 49 3.62 -9.96 -1.76
C VAL A 49 3.11 -8.55 -2.07
N PHE A 50 2.82 -7.76 -1.04
CA PHE A 50 2.29 -6.42 -1.21
C PHE A 50 3.32 -5.45 -1.83
N PRO A 51 4.59 -5.39 -1.36
CA PRO A 51 5.65 -4.66 -2.05
C PRO A 51 5.81 -5.02 -3.53
N PHE A 52 5.71 -6.29 -3.89
CA PHE A 52 5.77 -6.72 -5.30
C PHE A 52 4.61 -6.15 -6.13
N PHE A 53 3.39 -6.11 -5.59
CA PHE A 53 2.28 -5.44 -6.27
C PHE A 53 2.56 -3.95 -6.50
N LEU A 54 3.09 -3.24 -5.52
CA LEU A 54 3.42 -1.81 -5.66
C LEU A 54 4.54 -1.57 -6.68
N PHE A 55 5.56 -2.43 -6.69
CA PHE A 55 6.62 -2.39 -7.70
C PHE A 55 6.06 -2.63 -9.12
N ILE A 56 5.14 -3.61 -9.28
CA ILE A 56 4.46 -3.85 -10.56
C ILE A 56 3.62 -2.63 -10.97
N VAL A 57 2.97 -1.96 -10.02
CA VAL A 57 2.24 -0.72 -10.28
C VAL A 57 3.20 0.37 -10.78
N GLY A 58 4.35 0.55 -10.13
CA GLY A 58 5.43 1.46 -10.54
C GLY A 58 5.92 1.22 -11.97
N THR A 59 6.33 0.00 -12.27
CA THR A 59 6.75 -0.38 -13.64
C THR A 59 5.63 -0.16 -14.66
N SER A 60 4.37 -0.43 -14.30
CA SER A 60 3.23 -0.19 -15.18
C SER A 60 2.98 1.31 -15.43
N ILE A 61 3.32 2.20 -14.48
CA ILE A 61 3.25 3.66 -14.67
C ILE A 61 4.24 4.09 -15.75
N VAL A 62 5.48 3.59 -15.70
CA VAL A 62 6.52 3.90 -16.71
C VAL A 62 5.99 3.56 -18.11
N PHE A 63 5.54 2.33 -18.34
CA PHE A 63 5.01 1.93 -19.65
C PHE A 63 3.73 2.66 -20.08
N ALA A 64 2.92 3.13 -19.12
CA ALA A 64 1.71 3.87 -19.40
C ALA A 64 1.98 5.33 -19.79
N TYR A 65 2.98 5.97 -19.18
CA TYR A 65 3.15 7.42 -19.20
C TYR A 65 4.50 7.92 -19.75
N GLN A 66 5.51 7.07 -20.00
CA GLN A 66 6.85 7.49 -20.47
C GLN A 66 6.87 8.35 -21.75
N HIS A 67 5.85 8.22 -22.60
CA HIS A 67 5.70 9.01 -23.84
C HIS A 67 4.45 9.90 -23.81
N LYS A 68 3.95 10.21 -22.62
CA LYS A 68 2.77 11.07 -22.43
C LYS A 68 3.20 12.42 -21.89
N THR A 69 2.62 13.46 -22.46
CA THR A 69 2.78 14.82 -21.93
C THR A 69 1.86 15.02 -20.72
N PRO A 70 2.32 15.77 -19.71
CA PRO A 70 1.54 16.10 -18.52
C PRO A 70 0.47 17.15 -18.87
N ASN A 71 -0.59 16.73 -19.55
CA ASN A 71 -1.73 17.57 -19.91
C ASN A 71 -2.98 17.20 -19.09
N ARG A 72 -4.03 18.02 -19.20
CA ARG A 72 -5.30 17.81 -18.48
C ARG A 72 -5.93 16.43 -18.75
N ALA A 73 -5.79 15.89 -19.95
CA ALA A 73 -6.32 14.57 -20.30
C ALA A 73 -5.57 13.44 -19.59
N THR A 74 -4.24 13.52 -19.50
CA THR A 74 -3.40 12.57 -18.75
C THR A 74 -3.75 12.58 -17.26
N HIS A 75 -3.85 13.77 -16.66
CA HIS A 75 -4.24 13.93 -15.25
C HIS A 75 -5.64 13.37 -14.98
N ARG A 76 -6.61 13.66 -15.85
CA ARG A 76 -7.97 13.12 -15.73
C ARG A 76 -7.97 11.59 -15.73
N LYS A 77 -7.16 10.94 -16.56
CA LYS A 77 -7.04 9.46 -16.56
C LYS A 77 -6.48 8.92 -15.26
N ILE A 78 -5.46 9.57 -14.70
CA ILE A 78 -4.86 9.20 -13.40
C ILE A 78 -5.91 9.33 -12.30
N ILE A 79 -6.60 10.48 -12.23
CA ILE A 79 -7.65 10.74 -11.22
C ILE A 79 -8.78 9.73 -11.33
N VAL A 80 -9.31 9.48 -12.54
CA VAL A 80 -10.40 8.51 -12.73
C VAL A 80 -9.99 7.10 -12.32
N ARG A 81 -8.77 6.66 -12.64
CA ARG A 81 -8.27 5.35 -12.21
C ARG A 81 -8.12 5.27 -10.69
N THR A 82 -7.60 6.34 -10.08
CA THR A 82 -7.47 6.46 -8.63
C THR A 82 -8.82 6.34 -7.94
N LEU A 83 -9.80 7.14 -8.37
CA LEU A 83 -11.16 7.12 -7.81
C LEU A 83 -11.86 5.77 -7.99
N LYS A 84 -11.62 5.07 -9.11
CA LYS A 84 -12.13 3.70 -9.29
C LYS A 84 -11.55 2.72 -8.27
N LEU A 85 -10.26 2.80 -7.98
CA LEU A 85 -9.61 1.94 -6.99
C LEU A 85 -10.08 2.26 -5.57
N LEU A 86 -10.17 3.54 -5.22
CA LEU A 86 -10.69 3.99 -3.92
C LEU A 86 -12.16 3.55 -3.74
N GLY A 87 -13.00 3.83 -4.74
CA GLY A 87 -14.42 3.50 -4.71
C GLY A 87 -14.67 2.00 -4.66
N LEU A 88 -13.95 1.21 -5.46
CA LEU A 88 -14.04 -0.25 -5.42
C LEU A 88 -13.56 -0.81 -4.08
N GLY A 89 -12.44 -0.29 -3.55
CA GLY A 89 -11.92 -0.71 -2.25
C GLY A 89 -12.89 -0.43 -1.10
N LEU A 90 -13.46 0.78 -1.05
CA LEU A 90 -14.46 1.15 -0.04
C LEU A 90 -15.75 0.34 -0.20
N PHE A 91 -16.20 0.12 -1.44
CA PHE A 91 -17.35 -0.74 -1.70
C PHE A 91 -17.12 -2.17 -1.18
N LEU A 92 -15.98 -2.78 -1.49
CA LEU A 92 -15.65 -4.13 -0.99
C LEU A 92 -15.46 -4.16 0.53
N GLY A 93 -14.94 -3.09 1.14
CA GLY A 93 -14.80 -2.97 2.60
C GLY A 93 -16.15 -2.86 3.33
N ALA A 94 -17.12 -2.20 2.68
CA ALA A 94 -18.48 -2.00 3.19
C ALA A 94 -19.45 -3.14 2.82
N PHE A 95 -19.14 -3.94 1.81
CA PHE A 95 -20.02 -5.02 1.35
C PHE A 95 -20.00 -6.24 2.27
N MET A 96 -21.17 -6.84 2.49
CA MET A 96 -21.38 -8.11 3.18
C MET A 96 -22.21 -9.04 2.30
N ILE A 97 -22.00 -10.36 2.44
CA ILE A 97 -22.74 -11.37 1.67
C ILE A 97 -24.17 -11.54 2.22
N GLU A 98 -24.40 -11.20 3.49
CA GLU A 98 -25.68 -11.32 4.19
C GLU A 98 -26.43 -9.99 4.25
N PHE A 99 -27.76 -10.04 4.32
CA PHE A 99 -28.62 -8.85 4.47
C PHE A 99 -28.27 -8.09 5.77
N PRO A 100 -28.10 -6.75 5.77
CA PRO A 100 -28.51 -5.76 4.74
C PRO A 100 -27.48 -5.50 3.61
N PHE A 101 -26.53 -6.40 3.38
CA PHE A 101 -25.46 -6.36 2.37
C PHE A 101 -24.43 -5.23 2.53
N ILE A 102 -24.65 -4.33 3.48
CA ILE A 102 -23.77 -3.21 3.81
C ILE A 102 -23.53 -3.19 5.31
N LYS A 103 -22.26 -3.08 5.71
CA LYS A 103 -21.88 -2.97 7.11
C LYS A 103 -22.39 -1.68 7.73
N ASN A 104 -22.59 -1.69 9.04
CA ASN A 104 -22.74 -0.45 9.80
C ASN A 104 -21.50 0.43 9.61
N PHE A 105 -21.70 1.75 9.55
CA PHE A 105 -20.64 2.71 9.24
C PHE A 105 -19.39 2.50 10.10
N GLU A 106 -19.56 2.35 11.42
CA GLU A 106 -18.47 2.14 12.38
C GLU A 106 -17.61 0.91 12.08
N SER A 107 -18.16 -0.10 11.41
CA SER A 107 -17.49 -1.36 11.07
C SER A 107 -16.92 -1.40 9.64
N ILE A 108 -17.07 -0.31 8.88
CA ILE A 108 -16.46 -0.19 7.55
C ILE A 108 -14.99 0.14 7.72
N ARG A 109 -14.12 -0.73 7.20
CA ARG A 109 -12.69 -0.46 7.15
C ARG A 109 -12.35 0.49 5.99
N PHE A 110 -11.68 1.60 6.29
CA PHE A 110 -11.31 2.62 5.29
C PHE A 110 -9.96 2.34 4.61
N PRO A 111 -8.84 2.20 5.35
CA PRO A 111 -7.59 1.73 4.79
C PRO A 111 -7.74 0.30 4.26
N GLY A 112 -7.26 0.07 3.06
CA GLY A 112 -7.30 -1.24 2.43
C GLY A 112 -6.34 -1.31 1.27
N VAL A 113 -6.04 -2.53 0.84
CA VAL A 113 -5.03 -2.80 -0.20
C VAL A 113 -5.35 -2.03 -1.48
N LEU A 114 -6.61 -2.03 -1.94
CA LEU A 114 -7.02 -1.31 -3.16
C LEU A 114 -6.91 0.21 -2.99
N GLN A 115 -7.31 0.71 -1.82
CA GLN A 115 -7.24 2.12 -1.49
C GLN A 115 -5.79 2.60 -1.51
N ARG A 116 -4.90 1.86 -0.85
CA ARG A 116 -3.46 2.14 -0.79
C ARG A 116 -2.82 2.07 -2.17
N ILE A 117 -3.13 1.06 -2.98
CA ILE A 117 -2.68 1.01 -4.38
C ILE A 117 -3.17 2.23 -5.16
N GLY A 118 -4.41 2.68 -4.95
CA GLY A 118 -4.97 3.88 -5.57
C GLY A 118 -4.17 5.14 -5.21
N VAL A 119 -3.94 5.37 -3.92
CA VAL A 119 -3.16 6.52 -3.41
C VAL A 119 -1.71 6.49 -3.92
N VAL A 120 -1.06 5.33 -3.81
CA VAL A 120 0.32 5.14 -4.30
C VAL A 120 0.40 5.39 -5.80
N PHE A 121 -0.53 4.81 -6.58
CA PHE A 121 -0.59 5.03 -8.02
C PHE A 121 -0.76 6.52 -8.37
N PHE A 122 -1.61 7.24 -7.64
CA PHE A 122 -1.83 8.67 -7.85
C PHE A 122 -0.54 9.47 -7.67
N PHE A 123 0.10 9.35 -6.50
CA PHE A 123 1.32 10.10 -6.20
C PHE A 123 2.49 9.68 -7.08
N ALA A 124 2.73 8.37 -7.25
CA ALA A 124 3.81 7.87 -8.09
C ALA A 124 3.64 8.31 -9.56
N SER A 125 2.41 8.31 -10.10
CA SER A 125 2.16 8.78 -11.47
C SER A 125 2.41 10.28 -11.63
N LEU A 126 2.02 11.09 -10.65
CA LEU A 126 2.27 12.53 -10.68
C LEU A 126 3.76 12.84 -10.57
N LEU A 127 4.47 12.19 -9.65
CA LEU A 127 5.91 12.35 -9.50
C LEU A 127 6.64 11.93 -10.77
N PHE A 128 6.30 10.78 -11.35
CA PHE A 128 6.88 10.31 -12.60
C PHE A 128 6.68 11.29 -13.77
N LEU A 129 5.52 11.95 -13.85
CA LEU A 129 5.22 12.89 -14.93
C LEU A 129 5.93 14.25 -14.81
N HIS A 130 6.25 14.69 -13.60
CA HIS A 130 6.77 16.04 -13.35
C HIS A 130 8.23 16.07 -12.89
N CYS A 131 8.80 14.92 -12.53
CA CYS A 131 10.15 14.83 -11.99
C CYS A 131 11.05 13.97 -12.88
N ASN A 132 12.33 14.35 -12.94
CA ASN A 132 13.36 13.54 -13.59
C ASN A 132 13.81 12.39 -12.68
N TRP A 133 14.39 11.34 -13.25
CA TRP A 133 14.84 10.14 -12.52
C TRP A 133 15.75 10.45 -11.31
N ARG A 134 16.63 11.46 -11.40
CA ARG A 134 17.49 11.89 -10.28
C ARG A 134 16.68 12.43 -9.10
N VAL A 135 15.62 13.19 -9.40
CA VAL A 135 14.71 13.75 -8.40
C VAL A 135 13.88 12.64 -7.78
N LEU A 136 13.42 11.66 -8.58
CA LEU A 136 12.69 10.50 -8.07
C LEU A 136 13.53 9.68 -7.08
N ILE A 137 14.82 9.45 -7.38
CA ILE A 137 15.75 8.81 -6.43
C ILE A 137 15.87 9.64 -5.15
N GLY A 138 16.06 10.96 -5.28
CA GLY A 138 16.12 11.86 -4.12
C GLY A 138 14.86 11.81 -3.26
N ILE A 139 13.67 11.78 -3.87
CA ILE A 139 12.38 11.65 -3.19
C ILE A 139 12.27 10.29 -2.51
N CYS A 140 12.66 9.20 -3.18
CA CYS A 140 12.63 7.86 -2.61
C CYS A 140 13.53 7.78 -1.35
N ILE A 141 14.77 8.27 -1.43
CA ILE A 141 15.68 8.33 -0.29
C ILE A 141 15.11 9.21 0.82
N ALA A 142 14.57 10.39 0.48
CA ALA A 142 14.00 11.30 1.46
C ALA A 142 12.78 10.70 2.18
N ILE A 143 11.91 9.97 1.46
CA ILE A 143 10.77 9.27 2.06
C ILE A 143 11.26 8.18 3.00
N LEU A 144 12.20 7.32 2.57
CA LEU A 144 12.65 6.18 3.36
C LEU A 144 13.43 6.63 4.62
N LEU A 145 14.40 7.53 4.46
CA LEU A 145 15.16 8.06 5.59
C LEU A 145 14.31 8.95 6.48
N GLY A 146 13.44 9.79 5.91
CA GLY A 146 12.53 10.65 6.67
C GLY A 146 11.54 9.83 7.49
N TYR A 147 10.96 8.77 6.90
CA TYR A 147 10.07 7.85 7.61
C TYR A 147 10.80 7.12 8.74
N TRP A 148 12.01 6.60 8.49
CA TRP A 148 12.81 5.95 9.51
C TRP A 148 13.18 6.91 10.66
N ILE A 149 13.59 8.15 10.35
CA ILE A 149 13.91 9.16 11.36
C ILE A 149 12.67 9.52 12.18
N TRP A 150 11.53 9.71 11.52
CA TRP A 150 10.27 10.06 12.18
C TRP A 150 9.86 8.95 13.16
N LEU A 151 9.84 7.70 12.71
CA LEU A 151 9.46 6.57 13.57
C LEU A 151 10.48 6.27 14.68
N GLY A 152 11.77 6.49 14.44
CA GLY A 152 12.81 6.04 15.36
C GLY A 152 13.35 7.08 16.34
N PHE A 153 13.17 8.38 16.06
CA PHE A 153 13.90 9.43 16.79
C PHE A 153 13.05 10.61 17.25
N ILE A 154 11.85 10.80 16.69
CA ILE A 154 10.96 11.90 17.13
C ILE A 154 10.11 11.40 18.30
N PRO A 155 10.20 11.98 19.51
CA PRO A 155 9.38 11.57 20.64
C PRO A 155 7.91 11.90 20.41
N LEU A 156 7.03 11.02 20.89
CA LEU A 156 5.58 11.19 20.82
C LEU A 156 5.04 11.44 22.24
N ASN A 157 4.34 12.56 22.45
CA ASN A 157 3.77 12.94 23.75
C ASN A 157 4.77 12.91 24.93
N GLY A 158 6.05 13.19 24.67
CA GLY A 158 7.11 13.17 25.68
C GLY A 158 7.71 11.79 25.96
N GLU A 159 7.21 10.73 25.33
CA GLU A 159 7.78 9.38 25.40
C GLU A 159 8.74 9.12 24.25
N ALA A 160 9.74 8.26 24.49
CA ALA A 160 10.63 7.79 23.45
C ALA A 160 9.83 7.03 22.38
N PRO A 161 10.12 7.23 21.09
CA PRO A 161 9.41 6.51 20.03
C PRO A 161 9.82 5.03 19.99
N THR A 162 8.99 4.20 19.37
CA THR A 162 9.29 2.78 19.19
C THR A 162 8.84 2.28 17.83
N PHE A 163 9.56 1.27 17.32
CA PHE A 163 9.17 0.45 16.17
C PHE A 163 8.24 -0.70 16.56
N ASP A 164 8.06 -0.97 17.84
CA ASP A 164 7.17 -2.02 18.33
C ASP A 164 5.69 -1.66 18.16
N ARG A 165 4.83 -2.67 18.27
CA ARG A 165 3.38 -2.49 18.34
C ARG A 165 3.00 -1.89 19.69
N ALA A 166 3.04 -0.58 19.78
CA ALA A 166 2.75 0.14 21.01
C ALA A 166 2.04 1.48 20.74
N PRO A 167 1.39 2.09 21.76
CA PRO A 167 0.70 3.37 21.61
C PRO A 167 1.63 4.54 21.28
N ASN A 168 2.90 4.47 21.70
CA ASN A 168 3.93 5.47 21.41
C ASN A 168 4.59 5.29 20.02
N ASN A 169 4.09 4.35 19.19
CA ASN A 169 4.48 4.22 17.79
C ASN A 169 3.71 5.25 16.95
N TRP A 170 4.43 6.09 16.20
CA TRP A 170 3.85 7.14 15.36
C TRP A 170 2.84 6.64 14.33
N ALA A 171 3.07 5.48 13.71
CA ALA A 171 2.14 4.93 12.72
C ALA A 171 0.81 4.57 13.39
N ASN A 172 0.87 3.81 14.48
CA ASN A 172 -0.31 3.38 15.25
C ASN A 172 -1.07 4.60 15.80
N TYR A 173 -0.34 5.58 16.35
CA TYR A 173 -0.95 6.80 16.89
C TYR A 173 -1.70 7.59 15.82
N ILE A 174 -1.09 7.81 14.66
CA ILE A 174 -1.73 8.56 13.56
C ILE A 174 -2.94 7.81 13.04
N ASP A 175 -2.82 6.50 12.83
CA ASP A 175 -3.91 5.68 12.34
C ASP A 175 -5.09 5.70 13.33
N LEU A 176 -4.84 5.51 14.63
CA LEU A 176 -5.90 5.54 15.65
C LEU A 176 -6.61 6.90 15.73
N ASN A 177 -5.86 8.01 15.70
CA ASN A 177 -6.45 9.35 15.81
C ASN A 177 -7.23 9.79 14.55
N LEU A 178 -6.85 9.31 13.38
CA LEU A 178 -7.48 9.71 12.11
C LEU A 178 -8.56 8.73 11.64
N LEU A 179 -8.38 7.44 11.89
CA LEU A 179 -9.26 6.38 11.37
C LEU A 179 -10.19 5.80 12.45
N GLY A 180 -9.80 5.85 13.73
CA GLY A 180 -10.62 5.37 14.85
C GLY A 180 -11.13 3.95 14.63
N THR A 181 -12.44 3.76 14.60
CA THR A 181 -13.08 2.44 14.44
C THR A 181 -12.94 1.85 13.05
N HIS A 182 -12.46 2.61 12.07
CA HIS A 182 -12.38 2.19 10.67
C HIS A 182 -11.10 1.42 10.31
N MET A 183 -10.38 0.87 11.29
CA MET A 183 -9.11 0.15 11.12
C MET A 183 -9.27 -1.39 11.07
N TYR A 184 -8.19 -2.10 10.72
CA TYR A 184 -8.15 -3.56 10.72
C TYR A 184 -8.09 -4.17 12.12
N LYS A 185 -7.23 -3.61 12.97
CA LYS A 185 -7.08 -3.95 14.38
C LYS A 185 -7.48 -2.74 15.21
N ASP A 186 -7.80 -2.98 16.47
CA ASP A 186 -8.25 -1.92 17.37
C ASP A 186 -7.16 -0.85 17.63
N ASP A 187 -5.89 -1.19 17.40
CA ASP A 187 -4.73 -0.38 17.75
C ASP A 187 -3.84 0.02 16.56
N TYR A 188 -3.97 -0.60 15.38
CA TYR A 188 -3.21 -0.22 14.18
C TYR A 188 -3.85 -0.73 12.88
N ASP A 189 -3.42 -0.16 11.74
CA ASP A 189 -3.77 -0.65 10.41
C ASP A 189 -2.52 -0.87 9.53
N PRO A 190 -2.30 -2.08 8.97
CA PRO A 190 -1.15 -2.34 8.09
C PRO A 190 -1.13 -1.47 6.82
N GLU A 191 -2.30 -1.01 6.37
CA GLU A 191 -2.53 -0.14 5.23
C GLU A 191 -2.82 1.32 5.64
N GLY A 192 -2.35 1.70 6.83
CA GLY A 192 -2.47 3.03 7.41
C GLY A 192 -1.88 4.19 6.59
N ILE A 193 -2.08 5.38 7.13
CA ILE A 193 -1.78 6.63 6.42
C ILE A 193 -0.26 6.84 6.34
N LEU A 194 0.42 6.70 7.47
CA LEU A 194 1.85 6.96 7.53
C LEU A 194 2.65 5.90 6.74
N SER A 195 2.23 4.64 6.83
CA SER A 195 2.85 3.53 6.10
C SER A 195 2.65 3.63 4.57
N SER A 196 1.72 4.47 4.09
CA SER A 196 1.56 4.74 2.66
C SER A 196 2.73 5.53 2.06
N LEU A 197 3.51 6.26 2.87
CA LEU A 197 4.70 6.98 2.42
C LEU A 197 5.77 6.03 1.84
N PRO A 198 6.31 5.05 2.61
CA PRO A 198 7.29 4.10 2.05
C PRO A 198 6.69 3.25 0.92
N SER A 199 5.37 3.06 0.86
CA SER A 199 4.72 2.42 -0.29
C SER A 199 4.82 3.23 -1.58
N ILE A 200 4.75 4.56 -1.50
CA ILE A 200 5.04 5.43 -2.66
C ILE A 200 6.48 5.22 -3.10
N ALA A 201 7.43 5.16 -2.16
CA ALA A 201 8.82 4.89 -2.47
C ALA A 201 8.99 3.53 -3.19
N THR A 202 8.31 2.47 -2.73
CA THR A 202 8.32 1.15 -3.42
C THR A 202 7.85 1.23 -4.87
N ALA A 203 6.83 2.05 -5.17
CA ALA A 203 6.36 2.23 -6.54
C ALA A 203 7.24 3.18 -7.40
N LEU A 204 8.17 3.92 -6.77
CA LEU A 204 9.13 4.79 -7.46
C LEU A 204 10.44 4.08 -7.80
N LEU A 205 10.74 2.95 -7.14
CA LEU A 205 11.86 2.07 -7.46
C LEU A 205 11.67 1.41 -8.83
#